data_AF-A0A168PGB7-F1
#
_entry.id   AF-A0A168PGB7-F1
#
_cell.length_a   1.000
_cell.length_b   1.000
_cell.length_c   1.000
_cell.angle_alpha   90.00
_cell.angle_beta   90.00
_cell.angle_gamma   90.00
#
_symmetry.space_group_name_H-M   'P 1'
#
loop_
_entity.id
_entity.type
_entity.pdbx_description
1 polymer ?
#
loop_
_entity_poly.entity_id
_entity_poly.type
_entity_poly.pdbx_seq_one_letter_code
_entity_poly.pdbx_strand_id
1 'polypeptide(L)'
;MNLDPPTCLYKKLFPAIDEWHDRLEAEELSPDNNNPIQPTVAANLFVQVILMLRKTFIQDSVLLMELRPCHPIWQHSIFFDPVYLSFKRQSNIIALECDSMLTLIR
;
A
#
# COMPACT_ATOMS: atom_id res chain seq x y z
N MET A 1 -8.17 3.27 -13.69
CA MET A 1 -8.28 1.79 -13.65
C MET A 1 -7.17 1.32 -12.72
N ASN A 2 -7.49 0.65 -11.60
CA ASN A 2 -6.56 0.48 -10.48
C ASN A 2 -6.06 -0.97 -10.42
N LEU A 3 -4.75 -1.17 -10.64
CA LEU A 3 -4.11 -2.48 -10.47
C LEU A 3 -3.77 -2.67 -9.00
N ASP A 4 -4.24 -3.74 -8.39
CA ASP A 4 -3.90 -4.04 -7.00
C ASP A 4 -2.43 -4.49 -6.89
N PRO A 5 -1.63 -3.89 -5.99
CA PRO A 5 -0.25 -4.29 -5.78
C PRO A 5 -0.16 -5.72 -5.23
N PRO A 6 0.91 -6.45 -5.56
CA PRO A 6 1.21 -7.72 -4.94
C PRO A 6 1.23 -7.62 -3.41
N THR A 7 0.52 -8.54 -2.74
CA THR A 7 0.36 -8.53 -1.27
C THR A 7 1.68 -8.62 -0.51
N CYS A 8 2.70 -9.25 -1.09
CA CYS A 8 4.03 -9.33 -0.49
C CYS A 8 4.75 -7.98 -0.40
N LEU A 9 4.37 -6.97 -1.20
CA LEU A 9 4.91 -5.62 -1.08
C LEU A 9 4.38 -4.89 0.15
N TYR A 10 3.15 -5.20 0.59
CA TYR A 10 2.56 -4.60 1.78
C TYR A 10 3.40 -4.89 3.03
N LYS A 11 3.93 -6.10 3.17
CA LYS A 11 4.80 -6.47 4.31
C LYS A 11 6.12 -5.69 4.36
N LYS A 12 6.49 -4.97 3.30
CA LYS A 12 7.72 -4.17 3.23
C LYS A 12 7.50 -2.68 3.56
N LEU A 13 6.25 -2.23 3.63
CA LEU A 13 5.88 -0.85 3.92
C LEU A 13 5.03 -0.82 5.19
N PHE A 14 5.51 -0.11 6.22
CA PHE A 14 4.92 -0.15 7.57
C PHE A 14 4.76 -1.59 8.12
N PRO A 15 5.84 -2.39 8.21
CA PRO A 15 5.76 -3.83 8.53
C PRO A 15 5.07 -4.13 9.87
N ALA A 16 5.21 -3.24 10.86
CA ALA A 16 4.59 -3.41 12.17
C ALA A 16 3.06 -3.32 12.13
N ILE A 17 2.46 -2.76 11.07
CA ILE A 17 1.01 -2.50 11.03
C ILE A 17 0.19 -3.79 11.04
N ASP A 18 0.73 -4.87 10.46
CA ASP A 18 0.05 -6.17 10.44
C ASP A 18 0.00 -6.75 11.87
N GLU A 19 1.09 -6.65 12.64
CA GLU A 19 1.10 -7.05 14.05
C GLU A 19 0.14 -6.20 14.89
N TRP A 20 0.12 -4.88 14.68
CA TRP A 20 -0.79 -3.99 15.39
C TRP A 20 -2.26 -4.27 15.07
N HIS A 21 -2.57 -4.61 13.82
CA HIS A 21 -3.91 -5.04 13.42
C HIS A 21 -4.33 -6.32 14.15
N ASP A 22 -3.51 -7.36 14.09
CA ASP A 22 -3.81 -8.65 14.72
C ASP A 22 -3.97 -8.54 16.24
N ARG A 23 -3.16 -7.69 16.88
CA ARG A 23 -3.26 -7.41 18.32
C ARG A 23 -4.58 -6.72 18.66
N LEU A 24 -4.96 -5.69 17.92
CA LEU A 24 -6.20 -4.95 18.18
C LEU A 24 -7.44 -5.82 17.94
N GLU A 25 -7.44 -6.67 16.90
CA GLU A 25 -8.51 -7.64 16.67
C GLU A 25 -8.62 -8.67 17.81
N ALA A 26 -7.48 -9.16 18.32
CA ALA A 26 -7.48 -10.09 19.45
C ALA A 26 -8.01 -9.46 20.74
N GLU A 27 -7.68 -8.20 21.02
CA GLU A 27 -8.22 -7.45 22.17
C GLU A 27 -9.73 -7.22 22.08
N GLU A 28 -10.25 -6.90 20.89
CA GLU A 28 -11.70 -6.74 20.68
C GLU A 28 -12.46 -8.05 20.92
N LEU A 29 -11.86 -9.18 20.57
CA LEU A 29 -12.48 -10.51 20.72
C LEU A 29 -12.38 -11.08 22.15
N SER A 30 -11.34 -10.72 22.90
CA SER A 30 -11.11 -11.20 24.27
C SER A 30 -10.51 -10.10 25.15
N PRO A 31 -11.35 -9.28 25.80
CA PRO A 31 -10.89 -8.19 26.66
C PRO A 31 -10.21 -8.67 27.96
N ASP A 32 -10.23 -9.99 28.24
CA ASP A 32 -9.52 -10.60 29.36
C ASP A 32 -8.15 -11.11 28.91
N ASN A 33 -7.19 -10.19 28.82
CA ASN A 33 -5.80 -10.56 28.71
C ASN A 33 -4.94 -9.51 29.44
N ASN A 34 -3.79 -9.94 29.97
CA ASN A 34 -2.86 -9.07 30.68
C ASN A 34 -2.09 -8.13 29.72
N ASN A 35 -2.69 -7.71 28.59
CA ASN A 35 -2.06 -6.86 27.61
C ASN A 35 -2.30 -5.38 28.00
N PRO A 36 -1.26 -4.54 28.08
CA PRO A 36 -1.41 -3.16 28.56
C PRO A 36 -2.09 -2.22 27.55
N ILE A 37 -2.50 -2.71 26.38
CA ILE A 37 -3.04 -1.89 25.29
C ILE A 37 -4.56 -2.00 25.33
N GLN A 38 -5.24 -0.95 25.79
CA GLN A 38 -6.67 -0.82 25.53
C GLN A 38 -6.89 -0.47 24.06
N PRO A 39 -7.64 -1.29 23.29
CA PRO A 39 -8.07 -0.89 21.97
C PRO A 39 -8.99 0.33 22.10
N THR A 40 -8.58 1.45 21.48
CA THR A 40 -9.42 2.64 21.39
C THR A 40 -9.89 2.79 19.95
N VAL A 41 -11.06 3.43 19.78
CA VAL A 41 -11.61 3.74 18.44
C VAL A 41 -10.56 4.46 17.58
N ALA A 42 -9.79 5.37 18.17
CA ALA A 42 -8.74 6.09 17.47
C ALA A 42 -7.60 5.17 17.00
N ALA A 43 -7.14 4.24 17.85
CA ALA A 43 -6.09 3.29 17.47
C ALA A 43 -6.54 2.36 16.33
N ASN A 44 -7.76 1.82 16.42
CA ASN A 44 -8.30 0.92 15.40
C ASN A 44 -8.45 1.63 14.04
N LEU A 45 -9.01 2.84 14.05
CA LEU A 45 -9.14 3.64 12.83
C LEU A 45 -7.78 4.07 12.27
N PHE A 46 -6.81 4.41 13.12
CA PHE A 46 -5.47 4.76 12.67
C PHE A 46 -4.79 3.58 11.96
N VAL A 47 -4.89 2.38 12.52
CA VAL A 47 -4.35 1.16 11.89
C VAL A 47 -4.99 0.92 10.53
N GLN A 48 -6.33 1.03 10.43
CA GLN A 48 -7.03 0.91 9.15
C GLN A 48 -6.58 1.97 8.12
N VAL A 49 -6.41 3.22 8.54
CA VAL A 49 -5.93 4.30 7.66
C VAL A 49 -4.53 3.98 7.12
N ILE A 50 -3.62 3.46 7.95
CA ILE A 50 -2.28 3.08 7.50
C ILE A 50 -2.33 1.89 6.54
N LEU A 51 -3.18 0.89 6.77
CA LEU A 51 -3.39 -0.23 5.86
C LEU A 51 -3.88 0.24 4.48
N MET A 52 -4.84 1.17 4.46
CA MET A 52 -5.34 1.77 3.22
C MET A 52 -4.28 2.62 2.54
N LEU A 53 -3.61 3.49 3.29
CA LEU A 53 -2.53 4.34 2.78
C LEU A 53 -1.40 3.49 2.18
N ARG A 54 -1.06 2.37 2.80
CA ARG A 54 -0.04 1.42 2.31
C ARG A 54 -0.40 0.88 0.93
N LYS A 55 -1.66 0.49 0.71
CA LYS A 55 -2.15 0.02 -0.59
C LYS A 55 -2.11 1.15 -1.62
N THR A 56 -2.74 2.29 -1.30
CA THR A 56 -2.85 3.43 -2.22
C THR A 56 -1.48 4.02 -2.58
N PHE A 57 -0.57 4.12 -1.61
CA PHE A 57 0.77 4.64 -1.84
C PHE A 57 1.56 3.77 -2.83
N ILE A 58 1.52 2.43 -2.70
CA ILE A 58 2.22 1.55 -3.66
C ILE A 58 1.55 1.64 -5.05
N GLN A 59 0.22 1.71 -5.12
CA GLN A 59 -0.51 1.89 -6.37
C GLN A 59 -0.08 3.18 -7.10
N ASP A 60 -0.20 4.30 -6.40
CA ASP A 60 0.00 5.62 -6.98
C ASP A 60 1.48 5.95 -7.15
N SER A 61 2.39 5.23 -6.47
CA SER A 61 3.83 5.47 -6.58
C SER A 61 4.35 5.37 -8.01
N VAL A 62 3.75 4.54 -8.86
CA VAL A 62 4.13 4.44 -10.29
C VAL A 62 3.99 5.80 -10.98
N LEU A 63 2.83 6.44 -10.84
CA LEU A 63 2.53 7.76 -11.39
C LEU A 63 3.31 8.86 -10.65
N LEU A 64 3.38 8.79 -9.32
CA LEU A 64 4.08 9.79 -8.52
C LEU A 64 5.59 9.83 -8.82
N MET A 65 6.19 8.70 -9.18
CA MET A 65 7.58 8.66 -9.64
C MET A 65 7.78 9.39 -10.97
N GLU A 66 6.79 9.37 -11.88
CA GLU A 66 6.84 10.13 -13.14
C GLU A 66 6.64 11.62 -12.90
N LEU A 67 5.69 11.98 -12.02
CA LEU A 67 5.40 13.38 -11.68
C LEU A 67 6.49 14.03 -10.83
N ARG A 68 7.20 13.26 -10.00
CA ARG A 68 8.18 13.76 -9.01
C ARG A 68 9.44 12.89 -8.96
N PRO A 69 10.21 12.75 -10.05
CA PRO A 69 11.31 11.78 -10.15
C PRO A 69 12.44 11.98 -9.14
N CYS A 70 12.63 13.19 -8.62
CA CYS A 70 13.70 13.51 -7.67
C CYS A 70 13.28 13.42 -6.19
N HIS A 71 12.11 12.88 -5.87
CA HIS A 71 11.66 12.79 -4.49
C HIS A 71 12.51 11.77 -3.69
N PRO A 72 13.02 12.11 -2.49
CA PRO A 72 13.89 11.21 -1.72
C PRO A 72 13.25 9.86 -1.36
N ILE A 73 11.93 9.80 -1.27
CA ILE A 73 11.19 8.56 -0.95
C ILE A 73 11.50 7.43 -1.94
N TRP A 74 11.82 7.75 -3.20
CA TRP A 74 12.15 6.76 -4.24
C TRP A 74 13.48 6.05 -4.01
N GLN A 75 14.31 6.53 -3.09
CA GLN A 75 15.55 5.86 -2.67
C GLN A 75 15.28 4.69 -1.72
N HIS A 76 14.04 4.52 -1.25
CA HIS A 76 13.67 3.39 -0.41
C HIS A 76 13.81 2.06 -1.18
N SER A 77 14.34 1.04 -0.51
CA SER A 77 14.68 -0.26 -1.11
C SER A 77 13.49 -0.95 -1.80
N ILE A 78 12.27 -0.71 -1.33
CA ILE A 78 11.03 -1.24 -1.94
C ILE A 78 10.90 -0.89 -3.42
N PHE A 79 11.40 0.28 -3.85
CA PHE A 79 11.31 0.73 -5.24
C PHE A 79 12.33 0.06 -6.17
N PHE A 80 13.29 -0.66 -5.59
CA PHE A 80 14.25 -1.50 -6.30
C PHE A 80 13.91 -2.99 -6.20
N ASP A 81 12.81 -3.34 -5.51
CA ASP A 81 12.37 -4.71 -5.35
C ASP A 81 11.93 -5.32 -6.68
N PRO A 82 12.36 -6.54 -7.05
CA PRO A 82 11.95 -7.17 -8.31
C PRO A 82 10.44 -7.29 -8.49
N VAL A 83 9.69 -7.51 -7.39
CA VAL A 83 8.23 -7.60 -7.42
C VAL A 83 7.62 -6.23 -7.71
N TYR A 84 8.15 -5.17 -7.09
CA TYR A 84 7.72 -3.81 -7.38
C TYR A 84 8.03 -3.41 -8.82
N LEU A 85 9.23 -3.72 -9.31
CA LEU A 85 9.62 -3.42 -10.70
C LEU A 85 8.72 -4.14 -11.71
N SER A 86 8.32 -5.38 -11.43
CA SER A 86 7.35 -6.12 -12.24
C SER A 86 5.97 -5.45 -12.22
N PHE A 87 5.48 -5.08 -11.03
CA PHE A 87 4.23 -4.35 -10.86
C PHE A 87 4.21 -3.01 -11.60
N LYS A 88 5.28 -2.22 -11.48
CA LYS A 88 5.44 -0.94 -12.18
C LYS A 88 5.35 -1.12 -13.70
N ARG A 89 6.04 -2.13 -14.25
CA ARG A 89 5.97 -2.45 -15.68
C ARG A 89 4.54 -2.77 -16.12
N GLN A 90 3.85 -3.61 -15.35
CA GLN A 90 2.47 -3.99 -15.67
C GLN A 90 1.51 -2.79 -15.64
N SER A 91 1.65 -1.92 -14.64
CA SER A 91 0.87 -0.69 -14.52
C SER A 91 1.06 0.22 -15.75
N ASN A 92 2.30 0.39 -16.20
CA ASN A 92 2.60 1.20 -17.39
C ASN A 92 2.02 0.62 -18.68
N ILE A 93 2.01 -0.70 -18.84
CA ILE A 93 1.38 -1.37 -20.00
C ILE A 93 -0.11 -1.06 -20.05
N ILE A 94 -0.81 -1.23 -18.91
CA ILE A 94 -2.25 -0.96 -18.81
C ILE A 94 -2.55 0.51 -19.13
N ALA A 95 -1.73 1.43 -18.62
CA ALA A 95 -1.90 2.86 -18.91
C ALA A 95 -1.81 3.16 -20.41
N LEU A 96 -0.83 2.56 -21.11
CA LEU A 96 -0.65 2.74 -22.56
C LEU A 96 -1.78 2.14 -23.39
N GLU A 97 -2.26 0.95 -23.02
CA GLU A 97 -3.41 0.31 -23.67
C GLU A 97 -4.68 1.16 -23.51
N CYS A 98 -4.92 1.71 -22.31
CA CYS A 98 -6.04 2.61 -22.07
C CYS A 98 -5.95 3.89 -22.90
N ASP A 99 -4.78 4.54 -22.98
CA ASP A 99 -4.61 5.75 -23.77
C ASP A 99 -4.86 5.48 -25.26
N SER A 100 -4.32 4.37 -25.77
CA SER A 100 -4.54 3.92 -27.15
C SER A 100 -6.02 3.67 -27.44
N MET A 101 -6.76 3.00 -26.54
CA MET A 101 -8.20 2.81 -26.69
C MET A 101 -8.97 4.13 -26.68
N LEU A 102 -8.59 5.07 -25.81
CA LEU A 102 -9.24 6.39 -25.73
C LEU A 102 -9.00 7.22 -27.01
N THR A 103 -7.82 7.09 -27.64
CA THR A 103 -7.55 7.75 -28.93
C THR A 103 -8.33 7.16 -30.10
N LEU A 104 -8.74 5.89 -30.04
CA LEU A 104 -9.52 5.23 -31.10
C LEU A 104 -11.02 5.57 -31.08
N ILE A 105 -11.51 6.14 -29.97
CA ILE A 105 -12.93 6.50 -29.75
C ILE A 105 -13.18 8.00 -30.02
N ARG A 106 -12.13 8.80 -30.27
CA ARG A 106 -12.21 10.22 -30.64
C ARG A 106 -12.12 10.41 -32.14
#